data_AF-A0A224XTM7-F1
#
_entry.id   AF-A0A224XTM7-F1
#
_cell.length_a   1.000
_cell.length_b   1.000
_cell.length_c   1.000
_cell.angle_alpha   90.00
_cell.angle_beta   90.00
_cell.angle_gamma   90.00
#
_symmetry.space_group_name_H-M   'P 1'
#
loop_
_entity.id
_entity.type
_entity.pdbx_description
1 polymer ?
#
loop_
_entity_poly.entity_id
_entity_poly.type
_entity_poly.pdbx_seq_one_letter_code
_entity_poly.pdbx_strand_id
1 'polypeptide(L)'
;MFKKILIFFPLLLVIQDCLGKNFRHLDHDVGEVIFVNILFRHVERTPLDPYPNDPYKNLSYWPCDWGQLTNEGKLHHYLLGSWFSLVYKHLLPGGKYNNKGIHVISTDVDRTLMSA
;
A
#
# COMPACT_ATOMS: atom_id res chain seq x y z
N MET A 1 8.90 62.13 -12.85
CA MET A 1 9.73 61.04 -13.41
C MET A 1 9.37 59.74 -12.68
N PHE A 2 8.34 59.05 -13.16
CA PHE A 2 7.77 57.87 -12.48
C PHE A 2 8.63 56.63 -12.76
N LYS A 3 9.29 56.09 -11.73
CA LYS A 3 10.02 54.82 -11.81
C LYS A 3 8.99 53.68 -11.79
N LYS A 4 8.85 52.97 -12.90
CA LYS A 4 8.12 51.70 -12.97
C LYS A 4 8.92 50.64 -12.20
N ILE A 5 8.37 50.14 -11.10
CA ILE A 5 8.88 48.96 -10.41
C ILE A 5 8.36 47.73 -11.17
N LEU A 6 9.28 47.02 -11.82
CA LEU A 6 9.00 45.73 -12.45
C LEU A 6 9.25 44.66 -11.38
N ILE A 7 8.17 44.12 -10.81
CA ILE A 7 8.25 42.98 -9.89
C ILE A 7 8.35 41.72 -10.77
N PHE A 8 9.57 41.17 -10.88
CA PHE A 8 9.74 39.78 -11.31
C PHE A 8 9.25 38.88 -10.17
N PHE A 9 8.08 38.25 -10.34
CA PHE A 9 7.70 37.10 -9.53
C PHE A 9 8.56 35.91 -9.99
N PRO A 10 9.47 35.36 -9.16
CA PRO A 10 10.06 34.08 -9.50
C PRO A 10 9.02 33.01 -9.21
N LEU A 11 8.23 32.67 -10.23
CA LEU A 11 7.45 31.45 -10.30
C LEU A 11 8.41 30.27 -10.54
N LEU A 12 9.30 30.00 -9.60
CA LEU A 12 10.15 28.81 -9.61
C LEU A 12 10.81 28.63 -8.23
N LEU A 13 10.18 27.85 -7.34
CA LEU A 13 10.81 26.99 -6.31
C LEU A 13 9.77 26.46 -5.31
N VAL A 14 8.84 25.60 -5.76
CA VAL A 14 8.15 24.65 -4.87
C VAL A 14 8.08 23.25 -5.51
N ILE A 15 9.10 22.87 -6.29
CA ILE A 15 9.20 21.50 -6.84
C ILE A 15 10.32 20.70 -6.17
N GLN A 16 11.22 21.34 -5.41
CA GLN A 16 12.43 20.66 -4.94
C GLN A 16 12.26 19.81 -3.66
N ASP A 17 11.08 19.79 -3.04
CA ASP A 17 10.87 19.07 -1.77
C ASP A 17 10.07 17.76 -1.88
N CYS A 18 9.57 17.40 -3.07
CA CYS A 18 8.83 16.15 -3.26
C CYS A 18 9.61 15.07 -4.03
N LEU A 19 10.80 15.38 -4.56
CA LEU A 19 11.64 14.45 -5.31
C LEU A 19 13.01 14.33 -4.62
N GLY A 20 13.11 13.43 -3.64
CA GLY A 20 14.41 13.02 -3.11
C GLY A 20 14.81 13.57 -1.74
N LYS A 21 13.86 13.74 -0.81
CA LYS A 21 14.24 13.68 0.61
C LYS A 21 14.76 12.26 0.89
N ASN A 22 16.09 12.11 0.88
CA ASN A 22 16.76 10.95 1.44
C ASN A 22 16.37 10.88 2.92
N PHE A 23 15.39 10.04 3.23
CA PHE A 23 14.89 9.81 4.59
C PHE A 23 15.97 9.32 5.58
N ARG A 24 17.15 8.98 5.06
CA ARG A 24 18.34 8.59 5.84
C ARG A 24 18.78 9.62 6.88
N HIS A 25 18.44 10.90 6.72
CA HIS A 25 18.81 11.91 7.71
C HIS A 25 18.00 11.80 9.01
N LEU A 26 16.72 11.41 8.92
CA LEU A 26 15.88 11.20 10.10
C LEU A 26 16.31 9.97 10.90
N ASP A 27 16.87 8.96 10.22
CA ASP A 27 17.38 7.71 10.82
C ASP A 27 18.43 7.97 11.92
N HIS A 28 19.19 9.06 11.81
CA HIS A 28 20.24 9.42 12.77
C HIS A 28 19.70 9.99 14.08
N ASP A 29 18.46 10.51 14.08
CA ASP A 29 17.81 11.12 15.25
C ASP A 29 16.79 10.20 15.92
N VAL A 30 16.17 9.27 15.16
CA VAL A 30 15.16 8.32 15.69
C VAL A 30 15.65 6.87 15.81
N GLY A 31 16.77 6.51 15.18
CA GLY A 31 17.34 5.16 15.20
C GLY A 31 16.79 4.23 14.13
N GLU A 32 17.51 3.11 13.92
CA GLU A 32 17.18 2.12 12.88
C GLU A 32 15.92 1.32 13.25
N VAL A 33 15.10 1.02 12.24
CA VAL A 33 13.98 0.08 12.38
C VAL A 33 14.54 -1.32 12.61
N ILE A 34 14.18 -1.94 13.73
CA ILE A 34 14.59 -3.32 14.07
C ILE A 34 13.45 -4.35 13.99
N PHE A 35 12.20 -3.88 13.91
CA PHE A 35 11.02 -4.74 13.89
C PHE A 35 9.80 -3.99 13.32
N VAL A 36 8.89 -4.72 12.66
CA VAL A 36 7.68 -4.16 12.06
C VAL A 36 6.49 -5.08 12.32
N ASN A 37 5.38 -4.51 12.78
CA ASN A 37 4.06 -5.15 12.75
C ASN A 37 3.24 -4.54 11.62
N ILE A 38 2.65 -5.38 10.78
CA ILE A 38 1.77 -4.93 9.69
C ILE A 38 0.38 -5.50 9.93
N LEU A 39 -0.60 -4.61 10.05
CA LEU A 39 -2.01 -4.98 10.07
C LEU A 39 -2.66 -4.42 8.80
N PHE A 40 -3.15 -5.32 7.95
CA PHE A 40 -3.84 -4.94 6.72
C PHE A 40 -5.17 -5.68 6.61
N ARG A 41 -6.12 -5.05 5.91
CA ARG A 41 -7.37 -5.69 5.52
C ARG A 41 -7.13 -6.59 4.32
N HIS A 42 -7.99 -7.59 4.11
CA HIS A 42 -8.14 -8.16 2.79
C HIS A 42 -8.40 -7.07 1.74
N VAL A 43 -7.99 -7.32 0.51
CA VAL A 43 -8.17 -6.36 -0.59
C VAL A 43 -9.54 -6.58 -1.26
N GLU A 44 -9.74 -5.95 -2.41
CA GLU A 44 -10.94 -5.96 -3.21
C GLU A 44 -11.51 -7.36 -3.39
N ARG A 45 -12.81 -7.43 -3.13
CA ARG A 45 -13.63 -8.62 -3.25
C ARG A 45 -15.01 -8.23 -3.77
N THR A 46 -15.75 -9.21 -4.23
CA THR A 46 -17.19 -9.07 -4.47
C THR A 46 -17.95 -8.88 -3.15
N PRO A 47 -19.19 -8.34 -3.19
CA PRO A 47 -20.07 -8.26 -2.02
C PRO A 47 -20.25 -9.61 -1.34
N LEU A 48 -20.58 -9.64 -0.04
CA LEU A 48 -20.87 -10.92 0.65
C LEU A 48 -22.28 -11.39 0.31
N ASP A 49 -23.22 -10.47 0.35
CA ASP A 49 -24.63 -10.69 0.09
C ASP A 49 -25.25 -9.39 -0.44
N PRO A 50 -26.09 -9.47 -1.49
CA PRO A 50 -26.85 -8.32 -1.95
C PRO A 50 -28.08 -8.09 -1.07
N TYR A 51 -28.50 -6.83 -0.93
CA TYR A 51 -29.76 -6.49 -0.25
C TYR A 51 -30.99 -6.82 -1.14
N PRO A 52 -32.22 -6.94 -0.58
CA PRO A 52 -33.36 -7.50 -1.33
C PRO A 52 -33.68 -6.83 -2.69
N ASN A 53 -33.52 -5.51 -2.74
CA ASN A 53 -33.82 -4.68 -3.92
C ASN A 53 -32.56 -4.22 -4.67
N ASP A 54 -31.43 -4.91 -4.48
CA ASP A 54 -30.19 -4.58 -5.17
C ASP A 54 -30.31 -4.85 -6.68
N PRO A 55 -30.13 -3.82 -7.54
CA PRO A 55 -30.16 -4.00 -8.99
C PRO A 55 -29.04 -4.92 -9.50
N TYR A 56 -27.96 -5.11 -8.73
CA TYR A 56 -26.81 -5.96 -9.06
C TYR A 56 -26.77 -7.27 -8.26
N LYS A 57 -27.91 -7.72 -7.72
CA LYS A 57 -28.01 -8.98 -6.97
C LYS A 57 -27.75 -10.25 -7.78
N ASN A 58 -27.72 -10.16 -9.11
CA ASN A 58 -27.38 -11.31 -9.94
C ASN A 58 -25.85 -11.49 -9.95
N LEU A 59 -25.39 -12.69 -9.59
CA LEU A 59 -23.98 -13.03 -9.58
C LEU A 59 -23.29 -12.81 -10.95
N SER A 60 -24.05 -12.88 -12.06
CA SER A 60 -23.52 -12.61 -13.40
C SER A 60 -22.94 -11.20 -13.60
N TYR A 61 -23.26 -10.24 -12.72
CA TYR A 61 -22.67 -8.89 -12.76
C TYR A 61 -21.30 -8.80 -12.10
N TRP A 62 -20.85 -9.87 -11.44
CA TRP A 62 -19.62 -9.89 -10.66
C TRP A 62 -18.58 -10.80 -11.30
N PRO A 63 -17.27 -10.49 -11.15
CA PRO A 63 -16.20 -11.23 -11.82
C PRO A 63 -15.88 -12.59 -11.17
N CYS A 64 -16.37 -12.85 -9.96
CA CYS A 64 -16.20 -14.09 -9.21
C CYS A 64 -17.34 -14.27 -8.20
N ASP A 65 -17.35 -15.41 -7.49
CA ASP A 65 -18.34 -15.72 -6.46
C ASP A 65 -18.39 -14.65 -5.35
N TRP A 66 -19.51 -14.59 -4.63
CA TRP A 66 -19.71 -13.67 -3.52
C TRP A 66 -18.62 -13.79 -2.44
N GLY A 67 -18.17 -12.65 -1.92
CA GLY A 67 -17.17 -12.55 -0.87
C GLY A 67 -15.74 -12.85 -1.29
N GLN A 68 -15.50 -13.28 -2.53
CA GLN A 68 -14.20 -13.72 -3.03
C GLN A 68 -13.36 -12.55 -3.55
N LEU A 69 -12.02 -12.69 -3.43
CA LEU A 69 -11.10 -11.69 -3.97
C LEU A 69 -11.18 -11.63 -5.49
N THR A 70 -11.21 -10.40 -6.03
CA THR A 70 -11.08 -10.18 -7.48
C THR A 70 -9.62 -10.38 -7.90
N ASN A 71 -9.37 -10.66 -9.18
CA ASN A 71 -7.99 -10.79 -9.67
C ASN A 71 -7.22 -9.47 -9.58
N GLU A 72 -7.90 -8.34 -9.83
CA GLU A 72 -7.35 -7.01 -9.56
C GLU A 72 -6.98 -6.85 -8.08
N GLY A 73 -7.84 -7.32 -7.18
CA GLY A 73 -7.54 -7.29 -5.75
C GLY A 73 -6.31 -8.11 -5.34
N LYS A 74 -6.11 -9.28 -5.96
CA LYS A 74 -4.91 -10.10 -5.75
C LYS A 74 -3.65 -9.39 -6.27
N LEU A 75 -3.73 -8.74 -7.43
CA LEU A 75 -2.62 -7.96 -8.00
C LEU A 75 -2.21 -6.81 -7.08
N HIS A 76 -3.18 -6.06 -6.55
CA HIS A 76 -2.91 -4.98 -5.59
C HIS A 76 -2.16 -5.49 -4.35
N HIS A 77 -2.54 -6.66 -3.81
CA HIS A 77 -1.83 -7.25 -2.67
C HIS A 77 -0.42 -7.73 -3.03
N TYR A 78 -0.25 -8.33 -4.20
CA TYR A 78 1.08 -8.69 -4.71
C TYR A 78 2.01 -7.46 -4.80
N LEU A 79 1.50 -6.34 -5.30
CA LEU A 79 2.25 -5.09 -5.37
C LEU A 79 2.57 -4.53 -3.97
N LEU A 80 1.61 -4.59 -3.05
CA LEU A 80 1.82 -4.20 -1.64
C LEU A 80 2.92 -5.04 -0.98
N GLY A 81 2.87 -6.36 -1.13
CA GLY A 81 3.90 -7.27 -0.63
C GLY A 81 5.28 -7.02 -1.26
N SER A 82 5.30 -6.72 -2.57
CA SER A 82 6.52 -6.33 -3.28
C SER A 82 7.12 -5.04 -2.72
N TRP A 83 6.27 -4.06 -2.38
CA TRP A 83 6.70 -2.83 -1.72
C TRP A 83 7.22 -3.08 -0.30
N PHE A 84 6.55 -3.91 0.51
CA PHE A 84 7.06 -4.31 1.83
C PHE A 84 8.44 -4.96 1.73
N SER A 85 8.62 -5.88 0.78
CA SER A 85 9.91 -6.51 0.52
C SER A 85 10.99 -5.47 0.18
N LEU A 86 10.66 -4.47 -0.66
CA LEU A 86 11.61 -3.41 -1.02
C LEU A 86 12.01 -2.54 0.19
N VAL A 87 11.04 -2.14 1.01
CA VAL A 87 11.23 -1.21 2.14
C VAL A 87 11.91 -1.91 3.32
N TYR A 88 11.46 -3.12 3.67
CA TYR A 88 11.86 -3.84 4.88
C TYR A 88 12.88 -4.95 4.65
N LYS A 89 13.46 -5.10 3.45
CA LYS A 89 14.51 -6.10 3.18
C LYS A 89 15.68 -6.06 4.15
N HIS A 90 15.98 -4.90 4.75
CA HIS A 90 17.08 -4.74 5.71
C HIS A 90 16.83 -5.52 7.01
N LEU A 91 15.57 -5.80 7.35
CA LEU A 91 15.19 -6.62 8.51
C LEU A 91 15.39 -8.13 8.30
N LEU A 92 15.62 -8.56 7.05
CA LEU A 92 15.71 -9.97 6.70
C LEU A 92 17.15 -10.39 6.42
N PRO A 93 17.62 -11.53 6.96
CA PRO A 93 18.95 -12.05 6.66
C PRO A 93 19.18 -12.21 5.16
N GLY A 94 20.15 -11.48 4.61
CA GLY A 94 20.47 -11.51 3.17
C GLY A 94 19.39 -10.92 2.26
N GLY A 95 18.43 -10.17 2.82
CA GLY A 95 17.35 -9.53 2.06
C GLY A 95 16.37 -10.51 1.40
N LYS A 96 16.26 -11.72 1.94
CA LYS A 96 15.40 -12.80 1.41
C LYS A 96 14.47 -13.34 2.49
N TYR A 97 13.40 -14.01 2.05
CA TYR A 97 12.48 -14.69 2.95
C TYR A 97 13.21 -15.65 3.91
N ASN A 98 12.82 -15.61 5.17
CA ASN A 98 13.28 -16.49 6.23
C ASN A 98 12.10 -16.85 7.13
N ASN A 99 11.80 -18.15 7.27
CA ASN A 99 10.66 -18.65 8.03
C ASN A 99 10.74 -18.38 9.55
N LYS A 100 11.93 -18.02 10.08
CA LYS A 100 12.10 -17.58 11.47
C LYS A 100 11.98 -16.07 11.64
N GLY A 101 12.08 -15.29 10.56
CA GLY A 101 12.05 -13.83 10.58
C GLY A 101 10.70 -13.23 10.21
N ILE A 102 9.78 -14.03 9.66
CA ILE A 102 8.45 -13.58 9.24
C ILE A 102 7.41 -14.51 9.85
N HIS A 103 6.42 -13.92 10.52
CA HIS A 103 5.24 -14.60 11.02
C HIS A 103 4.00 -13.92 10.46
N VAL A 104 3.07 -14.70 9.92
CA VAL A 104 1.85 -14.21 9.28
C VAL A 104 0.65 -14.90 9.92
N ILE A 105 -0.35 -14.12 10.30
CA ILE A 105 -1.60 -14.60 10.89
C ILE A 105 -2.74 -13.94 10.11
N SER A 106 -3.74 -14.73 9.76
CA SER A 106 -4.99 -14.24 9.16
C SER A 106 -6.19 -14.78 9.93
N THR A 107 -7.34 -14.16 9.72
CA THR A 107 -8.62 -14.82 10.03
C THR A 107 -8.84 -16.01 9.09
N ASP A 108 -9.65 -16.97 9.53
CA ASP A 108 -9.98 -18.19 8.76
C ASP A 108 -11.13 -17.93 7.78
N VAL A 109 -10.87 -17.07 6.79
CA VAL A 109 -11.76 -16.83 5.64
C VAL A 109 -10.91 -16.70 4.38
N ASP A 110 -11.39 -17.26 3.25
CA ASP A 110 -10.65 -17.35 1.98
C ASP A 110 -9.96 -16.03 1.61
N ARG A 111 -10.71 -14.93 1.65
CA ARG A 111 -10.20 -13.61 1.28
C ARG A 111 -9.04 -13.11 2.14
N THR A 112 -8.94 -13.51 3.40
CA THR A 112 -7.80 -13.12 4.26
C THR A 112 -6.66 -14.11 4.16
N LEU A 113 -6.95 -15.41 3.98
CA LEU A 113 -5.94 -16.43 3.72
C LEU A 113 -5.21 -16.17 2.40
N MET A 114 -5.93 -15.85 1.34
CA MET A 114 -5.36 -15.53 0.02
C MET A 114 -4.68 -14.16 -0.06
N SER A 115 -5.00 -13.27 0.88
CA SER A 115 -4.36 -11.94 0.98
C SER A 115 -3.02 -11.99 1.71
N ALA A 116 -2.84 -12.98 2.58
CA ALA A 116 -1.68 -13.17 3.44
C ALA A 116 -0.56 -13.90 2.70
#